data_AF-A0A956B1D1-F1
#
_entry.id   AF-A0A956B1D1-F1
#
_cell.length_a   1.000
_cell.length_b   1.000
_cell.length_c   1.000
_cell.angle_alpha   90.00
_cell.angle_beta   90.00
_cell.angle_gamma   90.00
#
_symmetry.space_group_name_H-M   'P 1'
#
loop_
_entity.id
_entity.type
_entity.pdbx_description
1 polymer ?
#
loop_
_entity_poly.entity_id
_entity_poly.type
_entity_poly.pdbx_seq_one_letter_code
_entity_poly.pdbx_strand_id
1 'polypeptide(L)'
;FEGSSKGIAGGAVHDKLPSARAAARALLAKYPDGVLVEAYVAGDDVVAPWLEGVGTDGALAIAGYKTPDEPDRRGIYDYDLKNTRSEQVEVVLPAPLSRRTATAIHQATLRLVAALGLRDLCRLDFRVDADGTPWFIEINALPSLEPGASIYLGAALEGLTDEAAVLNHLVKRASARRVPVNDGEAVRVGLVYNLRRVQAQLDGAADHDAEFDAQSTIDAIAAAIAADGHVVVPIEADSRFLRRMGEARVDLVFNMAEGLRGRGREGLVPAVLDMLEVPHTGSDAVTLGVTLDKALAKRLVRDAGLPTAPFAVVDGPDFEWPPHLTLPGVVKPLAEGSSKGVTPASVVRTEAEARAAIAALCSRYSQSVLIEAFLPGREFTIGMLAGPAGPEVLPALEVVFVGDEPLPIYHFAHKLGADGVRFEVPAKVDAALQAELDAVAVGAWHALGCRDVARVDLRLDAEGRVCFIECNPLPGLAPSYSDLCVAAEAAGIDHGTLVRRILAPALARWRALRRAERAAE
;
A
#
# COMPACT_ATOMS: atom_id res chain seq x y z
N PHE A 1 15.10 -11.96 10.35
CA PHE A 1 15.51 -11.77 11.76
C PHE A 1 14.46 -12.37 12.68
N GLU A 2 14.87 -13.30 13.55
CA GLU A 2 13.98 -14.01 14.46
C GLU A 2 13.97 -13.33 15.84
N GLY A 3 12.79 -13.16 16.44
CA GLY A 3 12.64 -12.64 17.81
C GLY A 3 12.52 -13.74 18.87
N SER A 4 12.56 -13.35 20.15
CA SER A 4 12.23 -14.20 21.32
C SER A 4 13.14 -15.41 21.55
N SER A 5 14.44 -15.19 21.76
CA SER A 5 15.44 -16.23 22.12
C SER A 5 15.53 -17.43 21.18
N LYS A 6 14.91 -17.38 19.98
CA LYS A 6 14.95 -18.48 19.02
C LYS A 6 16.39 -18.79 18.61
N GLY A 7 16.82 -20.02 18.86
CA GLY A 7 18.21 -20.46 18.64
C GLY A 7 19.11 -20.36 19.87
N ILE A 8 18.62 -19.79 20.98
CA ILE A 8 19.27 -19.80 22.29
C ILE A 8 18.60 -20.88 23.14
N ALA A 9 19.32 -21.97 23.39
CA ALA A 9 18.88 -23.11 24.20
C ALA A 9 20.06 -23.62 25.06
N GLY A 10 19.80 -24.59 25.94
CA GLY A 10 20.84 -25.33 26.66
C GLY A 10 21.98 -25.75 25.72
N GLY A 11 23.19 -25.27 26.00
CA GLY A 11 24.38 -25.46 25.15
C GLY A 11 24.74 -24.32 24.20
N ALA A 12 24.06 -23.16 24.25
CA ALA A 12 24.42 -21.97 23.46
C ALA A 12 25.73 -21.30 23.89
N VAL A 13 26.23 -21.60 25.09
CA VAL A 13 27.50 -21.09 25.62
C VAL A 13 28.62 -22.09 25.36
N HIS A 14 29.69 -21.62 24.73
CA HIS A 14 30.84 -22.45 24.36
C HIS A 14 32.14 -21.85 24.88
N ASP A 15 32.91 -22.64 25.64
CA ASP A 15 34.20 -22.21 26.21
C ASP A 15 35.37 -22.23 25.21
N LYS A 16 35.14 -22.75 23.99
CA LYS A 16 36.18 -22.95 22.98
C LYS A 16 35.72 -22.45 21.61
N LEU A 17 36.59 -21.72 20.92
CA LEU A 17 36.32 -21.20 19.57
C LEU A 17 35.90 -22.28 18.55
N PRO A 18 36.51 -23.48 18.51
CA PRO A 18 36.07 -24.52 17.58
C PRO A 18 34.62 -24.97 17.77
N SER A 19 34.16 -25.15 19.02
CA SER A 19 32.77 -25.54 19.28
C SER A 19 31.81 -24.40 19.00
N ALA A 20 32.16 -23.16 19.36
CA ALA A 20 31.36 -21.98 19.01
C ALA A 20 31.18 -21.83 17.48
N ARG A 21 32.25 -22.06 16.69
CA ARG A 21 32.18 -22.04 15.21
C ARG A 21 31.30 -23.15 14.66
N ALA A 22 31.35 -24.35 15.24
CA ALA A 22 30.50 -25.46 14.80
C ALA A 22 29.01 -25.16 15.07
N ALA A 23 28.69 -24.63 16.25
CA ALA A 23 27.33 -24.22 16.60
C ALA A 23 26.83 -23.07 15.71
N ALA A 24 27.65 -22.06 15.46
CA ALA A 24 27.32 -20.95 14.55
C ALA A 24 26.99 -21.46 13.13
N ARG A 25 27.76 -22.42 12.60
CA ARG A 25 27.47 -23.05 11.28
C ARG A 25 26.15 -23.81 11.28
N ALA A 26 25.85 -24.55 12.34
CA ALA A 26 24.59 -25.26 12.48
C ALA A 26 23.39 -24.29 12.55
N LEU A 27 23.55 -23.19 13.29
CA LEU A 27 22.53 -22.14 13.35
C LEU A 27 22.36 -21.44 12.00
N LEU A 28 23.43 -21.16 11.25
CA LEU A 28 23.34 -20.57 9.90
C LEU A 28 22.59 -21.45 8.89
N ALA A 29 22.63 -22.78 9.05
CA ALA A 29 21.84 -23.68 8.22
C ALA A 29 20.33 -23.54 8.48
N LYS A 30 19.94 -23.16 9.71
CA LYS A 30 18.55 -22.91 10.11
C LYS A 30 18.14 -21.44 9.91
N TYR A 31 19.06 -20.51 10.07
CA TYR A 31 18.88 -19.05 10.03
C TYR A 31 19.87 -18.44 9.02
N PRO A 32 19.56 -18.50 7.71
CA PRO A 32 20.50 -18.13 6.66
C PRO A 32 20.84 -16.64 6.61
N ASP A 33 20.00 -15.79 7.23
CA ASP A 33 20.19 -14.34 7.29
C ASP A 33 21.41 -13.92 8.12
N GLY A 34 21.89 -14.79 9.02
CA GLY A 34 23.04 -14.52 9.88
C GLY A 34 22.87 -14.99 11.32
N VAL A 35 23.97 -15.06 12.04
CA VAL A 35 24.03 -15.39 13.48
C VAL A 35 24.88 -14.36 14.20
N LEU A 36 24.41 -13.91 15.37
CA LEU A 36 25.15 -13.04 16.27
C LEU A 36 25.94 -13.92 17.26
N VAL A 37 27.22 -13.61 17.46
CA VAL A 37 28.08 -14.31 18.42
C VAL A 37 28.70 -13.26 19.34
N GLU A 38 28.44 -13.39 20.63
CA GLU A 38 28.84 -12.43 21.66
C GLU A 38 29.67 -13.09 22.76
N ALA A 39 30.38 -12.26 23.52
CA ALA A 39 31.06 -12.73 24.71
C ALA A 39 30.02 -13.10 25.78
N TYR A 40 30.15 -14.29 26.37
CA TYR A 40 29.30 -14.69 27.49
C TYR A 40 29.64 -13.86 28.73
N VAL A 41 28.65 -13.13 29.24
CA VAL A 41 28.71 -12.43 30.52
C VAL A 41 28.15 -13.36 31.58
N ALA A 42 28.87 -13.62 32.67
CA ALA A 42 28.31 -14.37 33.80
C ALA A 42 27.48 -13.43 34.68
N GLY A 43 26.26 -13.82 35.04
CA GLY A 43 25.36 -12.94 35.77
C GLY A 43 23.90 -13.40 35.74
N ASP A 44 23.02 -12.52 36.21
CA ASP A 44 21.58 -12.75 36.26
C ASP A 44 20.86 -11.92 35.20
N ASP A 45 19.85 -12.51 34.55
CA ASP A 45 18.99 -11.79 33.61
C ASP A 45 17.91 -11.00 34.37
N VAL A 46 17.82 -9.72 34.04
CA VAL A 46 16.82 -8.79 34.57
C VAL A 46 16.15 -8.03 33.44
N VAL A 47 14.92 -7.58 33.66
CA VAL A 47 14.18 -6.79 32.68
C VAL A 47 13.71 -5.48 33.28
N ALA A 48 13.82 -4.44 32.48
CA ALA A 48 13.30 -3.11 32.78
C ALA A 48 12.07 -2.88 31.88
N PRO A 49 10.85 -3.10 32.39
CA PRO A 49 9.65 -2.70 31.67
C PRO A 49 9.52 -1.17 31.69
N TRP A 50 9.03 -0.62 30.59
CA TRP A 50 8.76 0.80 30.44
C TRP A 50 7.39 0.98 29.82
N LEU A 51 6.59 1.85 30.43
CA LEU A 51 5.21 2.13 30.06
C LEU A 51 5.02 3.66 30.05
N GLU A 52 4.76 4.20 28.86
CA GLU A 52 4.80 5.64 28.64
C GLU A 52 3.79 6.40 29.51
N GLY A 53 4.27 7.39 30.27
CA GLY A 53 3.40 8.24 31.11
C GLY A 53 2.89 7.56 32.38
N VAL A 54 3.51 6.46 32.81
CA VAL A 54 3.29 5.81 34.11
C VAL A 54 4.52 6.06 35.00
N GLY A 55 4.31 6.28 36.29
CA GLY A 55 5.38 6.72 37.20
C GLY A 55 5.97 8.08 36.78
N THR A 56 7.22 8.35 37.17
CA THR A 56 7.89 9.64 36.91
C THR A 56 8.34 9.85 35.47
N ASP A 57 8.78 8.78 34.79
CA ASP A 57 9.44 8.83 33.48
C ASP A 57 9.12 7.61 32.59
N GLY A 58 8.10 6.83 32.97
CA GLY A 58 7.68 5.62 32.29
C GLY A 58 8.45 4.37 32.70
N ALA A 59 9.60 4.47 33.37
CA ALA A 59 10.34 3.29 33.80
C ALA A 59 9.64 2.63 35.00
N LEU A 60 9.29 1.36 34.85
CA LEU A 60 8.66 0.56 35.89
C LEU A 60 9.73 -0.18 36.72
N ALA A 61 9.29 -0.81 37.81
CA ALA A 61 10.19 -1.61 38.64
C ALA A 61 10.89 -2.72 37.83
N ILE A 62 12.20 -2.85 38.04
CA ILE A 62 13.04 -3.87 37.38
C ILE A 62 12.63 -5.24 37.91
N ALA A 63 12.31 -6.17 37.01
CA ALA A 63 11.98 -7.55 37.36
C ALA A 63 13.20 -8.46 37.13
N GLY A 64 13.39 -9.43 38.02
CA GLY A 64 14.36 -10.51 37.84
C GLY A 64 13.65 -11.83 37.55
N TYR A 65 14.37 -12.79 37.01
CA TYR A 65 13.88 -14.16 36.86
C TYR A 65 14.64 -15.10 37.77
N LYS A 66 13.91 -15.95 38.49
CA LYS A 66 14.50 -17.07 39.20
C LYS A 66 14.17 -18.33 38.43
N THR A 67 15.21 -18.93 37.85
CA THR A 67 15.13 -20.12 37.02
C THR A 67 15.57 -21.37 37.79
N PRO A 68 15.24 -22.59 37.34
CA PRO A 68 15.79 -23.82 37.90
C PRO A 68 17.32 -23.85 37.82
N ASP A 69 17.98 -24.37 38.86
CA ASP A 69 19.45 -24.48 38.92
C ASP A 69 19.91 -25.71 38.11
N GLU A 70 20.20 -25.49 36.83
CA GLU A 70 20.68 -26.50 35.89
C GLU A 70 22.11 -26.16 35.39
N PRO A 71 23.09 -27.07 35.56
CA PRO A 71 24.50 -26.81 35.20
C PRO A 71 24.72 -26.35 33.75
N ASP A 72 23.94 -26.87 32.81
CA ASP A 72 24.12 -26.63 31.38
C ASP A 72 23.52 -25.30 30.88
N ARG A 73 22.71 -24.62 31.71
CA ARG A 73 22.03 -23.36 31.34
C ARG A 73 22.83 -22.12 31.67
N ARG A 74 23.77 -22.23 32.62
CA ARG A 74 24.58 -21.11 33.14
C ARG A 74 23.76 -19.85 33.46
N GLY A 75 22.56 -20.03 34.01
CA GLY A 75 21.67 -18.92 34.39
C GLY A 75 21.18 -18.06 33.22
N ILE A 76 21.03 -18.62 32.01
CA ILE A 76 20.40 -17.93 30.87
C ILE A 76 18.91 -18.23 30.85
N TYR A 77 18.09 -17.18 30.74
CA TYR A 77 16.65 -17.30 30.48
C TYR A 77 16.37 -17.58 28.98
N ASP A 78 16.45 -18.86 28.60
CA ASP A 78 16.46 -19.33 27.21
C ASP A 78 15.06 -19.57 26.59
N TYR A 79 15.03 -20.01 25.32
CA TYR A 79 13.77 -20.25 24.58
C TYR A 79 12.86 -21.28 25.28
N ASP A 80 13.45 -22.31 25.87
CA ASP A 80 12.72 -23.41 26.49
C ASP A 80 11.99 -22.96 27.76
N LEU A 81 12.65 -22.15 28.60
CA LEU A 81 11.98 -21.53 29.76
C LEU A 81 10.92 -20.52 29.34
N LYS A 82 11.14 -19.81 28.22
CA LYS A 82 10.17 -18.83 27.74
C LYS A 82 8.89 -19.47 27.18
N ASN A 83 8.96 -20.67 26.60
CA ASN A 83 7.85 -21.21 25.80
C ASN A 83 7.32 -22.57 26.28
N THR A 84 8.18 -23.45 26.79
CA THR A 84 7.80 -24.83 27.14
C THR A 84 7.70 -25.04 28.64
N ARG A 85 8.56 -24.35 29.42
CA ARG A 85 8.73 -24.53 30.87
C ARG A 85 8.55 -23.23 31.64
N SER A 86 7.66 -22.35 31.17
CA SER A 86 7.43 -21.04 31.77
C SER A 86 6.89 -21.13 33.21
N GLU A 87 6.21 -22.22 33.55
CA GLU A 87 5.73 -22.52 34.91
C GLU A 87 6.86 -22.76 35.92
N GLN A 88 8.09 -22.98 35.45
CA GLN A 88 9.27 -23.20 36.29
C GLN A 88 10.06 -21.91 36.56
N VAL A 89 9.62 -20.77 36.03
CA VAL A 89 10.27 -19.48 36.19
C VAL A 89 9.43 -18.58 37.09
N GLU A 90 10.04 -18.12 38.18
CA GLU A 90 9.43 -17.16 39.09
C GLU A 90 9.90 -15.73 38.74
N VAL A 91 8.96 -14.82 38.52
CA VAL A 91 9.25 -13.40 38.31
C VAL A 91 9.38 -12.71 39.66
N VAL A 92 10.56 -12.15 39.95
CA VAL A 92 10.86 -11.46 41.20
C VAL A 92 10.78 -9.95 40.97
N LEU A 93 9.88 -9.27 41.69
CA LEU A 93 9.66 -7.83 41.55
C LEU A 93 9.55 -7.14 42.93
N PRO A 94 10.35 -6.10 43.21
CA PRO A 94 11.52 -5.67 42.45
C PRO A 94 12.65 -6.71 42.51
N ALA A 95 13.47 -6.76 41.46
CA ALA A 95 14.67 -7.58 41.43
C ALA A 95 15.60 -7.22 42.61
N PRO A 96 16.26 -8.21 43.26
CA PRO A 96 17.13 -7.98 44.42
C PRO A 96 18.48 -7.37 44.00
N LEU A 97 18.45 -6.12 43.57
CA LEU A 97 19.61 -5.40 43.02
C LEU A 97 20.12 -4.33 43.98
N SER A 98 21.42 -4.03 43.89
CA SER A 98 21.99 -2.86 44.57
C SER A 98 21.36 -1.57 44.03
N ARG A 99 21.25 -0.53 44.87
CA ARG A 99 20.74 0.78 44.45
C ARG A 99 21.53 1.36 43.28
N ARG A 100 22.85 1.13 43.26
CA ARG A 100 23.75 1.57 42.17
C ARG A 100 23.38 0.89 40.85
N THR A 101 23.20 -0.43 40.86
CA THR A 101 22.84 -1.22 39.69
C THR A 101 21.46 -0.86 39.16
N ALA A 102 20.46 -0.77 40.03
CA ALA A 102 19.10 -0.38 39.64
C ALA A 102 19.07 1.02 39.00
N THR A 103 19.82 1.98 39.56
CA THR A 103 19.96 3.33 38.99
C THR A 103 20.62 3.29 37.60
N ALA A 104 21.66 2.46 37.42
CA ALA A 104 22.35 2.33 36.14
C ALA A 104 21.44 1.74 35.05
N ILE A 105 20.66 0.70 35.37
CA ILE A 105 19.67 0.09 34.45
C ILE A 105 18.59 1.09 34.07
N HIS A 106 18.06 1.82 35.06
CA HIS A 106 17.04 2.83 34.83
C HIS A 106 17.55 3.95 33.89
N GLN A 107 18.75 4.48 34.13
CA GLN A 107 19.35 5.49 33.26
C GLN A 107 19.65 4.96 31.84
N ALA A 108 20.10 3.70 31.72
CA ALA A 108 20.27 3.06 30.42
C ALA A 108 18.93 2.91 29.69
N THR A 109 17.88 2.54 30.40
CA THR A 109 16.52 2.39 29.87
C THR A 109 16.03 3.69 29.24
N LEU A 110 16.07 4.80 29.98
CA LEU A 110 15.62 6.10 29.46
C LEU A 110 16.43 6.55 28.23
N ARG A 111 17.76 6.34 28.24
CA ARG A 111 18.60 6.69 27.09
C ARG A 111 18.27 5.85 25.86
N LEU A 112 18.04 4.54 26.02
CA LEU A 112 17.72 3.63 24.92
C LEU A 112 16.31 3.88 24.37
N VAL A 113 15.33 4.10 25.24
CA VAL A 113 13.97 4.51 24.85
C VAL A 113 14.00 5.78 24.01
N ALA A 114 14.73 6.81 24.47
CA ALA A 114 14.86 8.07 23.75
C ALA A 114 15.62 7.90 22.43
N ALA A 115 16.75 7.18 22.43
CA ALA A 115 17.60 7.01 21.25
C ALA A 115 16.91 6.22 20.12
N LEU A 116 16.06 5.26 20.47
CA LEU A 116 15.32 4.43 19.51
C LEU A 116 13.92 4.95 19.20
N GLY A 117 13.48 6.01 19.88
CA GLY A 117 12.15 6.58 19.70
C GLY A 117 11.03 5.60 20.06
N LEU A 118 11.24 4.76 21.08
CA LEU A 118 10.24 3.80 21.55
C LEU A 118 9.02 4.53 22.14
N ARG A 119 7.84 3.95 21.98
CA ARG A 119 6.57 4.54 22.38
C ARG A 119 5.70 3.51 23.06
N ASP A 120 4.78 3.98 23.88
CA ASP A 120 3.66 3.23 24.47
C ASP A 120 4.14 2.25 25.54
N LEU A 121 4.84 1.21 25.12
CA LEU A 121 5.43 0.21 25.97
C LEU A 121 6.71 -0.34 25.35
N CYS A 122 7.64 -0.77 26.18
CA CYS A 122 8.72 -1.66 25.79
C CYS A 122 9.25 -2.43 26.99
N ARG A 123 10.03 -3.48 26.71
CA ARG A 123 10.82 -4.18 27.73
C ARG A 123 12.26 -4.23 27.27
N LEU A 124 13.18 -3.84 28.15
CA LEU A 124 14.61 -3.95 27.90
C LEU A 124 15.18 -5.05 28.77
N ASP A 125 15.99 -5.90 28.16
CA ASP A 125 16.56 -7.06 28.82
C ASP A 125 18.06 -6.78 29.07
N PHE A 126 18.50 -6.99 30.30
CA PHE A 126 19.87 -6.77 30.75
C PHE A 126 20.41 -8.01 31.46
N ARG A 127 21.73 -8.19 31.40
CA ARG A 127 22.46 -9.13 32.25
C ARG A 127 23.28 -8.37 33.27
N VAL A 128 23.14 -8.70 34.55
CA VAL A 128 23.89 -8.06 35.63
C VAL A 128 25.01 -8.98 36.08
N ASP A 129 26.27 -8.55 35.93
CA ASP A 129 27.41 -9.33 36.37
C ASP A 129 27.63 -9.28 37.89
N ALA A 130 28.62 -10.05 38.38
CA ALA A 130 28.94 -10.15 39.80
C ALA A 130 29.36 -8.81 40.44
N ASP A 131 29.86 -7.85 39.66
CA ASP A 131 30.21 -6.51 40.12
C ASP A 131 29.00 -5.55 40.13
N GLY A 132 27.83 -6.05 39.68
CA GLY A 132 26.60 -5.28 39.56
C GLY A 132 26.55 -4.39 38.32
N THR A 133 27.37 -4.66 37.30
CA THR A 133 27.37 -3.93 36.03
C THR A 133 26.26 -4.45 35.12
N PRO A 134 25.35 -3.59 34.64
CA PRO A 134 24.32 -4.01 33.69
C PRO A 134 24.83 -3.99 32.26
N TRP A 135 24.71 -5.13 31.59
CA TRP A 135 25.01 -5.34 30.18
C TRP A 135 23.69 -5.42 29.40
N PHE A 136 23.54 -4.56 28.40
CA PHE A 136 22.37 -4.56 27.53
C PHE A 136 22.35 -5.83 26.66
N ILE A 137 21.19 -6.49 26.57
CA ILE A 137 20.99 -7.69 25.73
C ILE A 137 20.11 -7.34 24.53
N GLU A 138 18.84 -7.03 24.78
CA GLU A 138 17.85 -6.79 23.73
C GLU A 138 16.75 -5.82 24.17
N ILE A 139 15.97 -5.35 23.20
CA ILE A 139 14.75 -4.57 23.43
C ILE A 139 13.61 -5.24 22.71
N ASN A 140 12.54 -5.48 23.47
CA ASN A 140 11.26 -5.88 22.94
C ASN A 140 10.36 -4.64 22.87
N ALA A 141 10.23 -4.06 21.67
CA ALA A 141 9.35 -2.91 21.41
C ALA A 141 7.85 -3.30 21.45
N LEU A 142 7.56 -4.60 21.36
CA LEU A 142 6.24 -5.19 21.58
C LEU A 142 6.42 -6.37 22.54
N PRO A 143 6.56 -6.12 23.86
CA PRO A 143 6.73 -7.18 24.83
C PRO A 143 5.47 -8.03 24.94
N SER A 144 5.60 -9.27 25.44
CA SER A 144 4.45 -10.12 25.74
C SER A 144 3.51 -9.40 26.72
N LEU A 145 2.22 -9.45 26.41
CA LEU A 145 1.10 -8.96 27.22
C LEU A 145 0.29 -10.14 27.78
N GLU A 146 0.93 -11.29 27.96
CA GLU A 146 0.32 -12.42 28.67
C GLU A 146 0.08 -12.07 30.15
N PRO A 147 -0.98 -12.62 30.76
CA PRO A 147 -1.23 -12.48 32.18
C PRO A 147 0.01 -12.80 33.03
N GLY A 148 0.34 -11.92 33.97
CA GLY A 148 1.50 -12.06 34.85
C GLY A 148 2.84 -11.57 34.27
N ALA A 149 2.86 -11.00 33.05
CA ALA A 149 4.05 -10.36 32.51
C ALA A 149 4.57 -9.22 33.42
N SER A 150 5.89 -9.01 33.43
CA SER A 150 6.55 -8.02 34.31
C SER A 150 6.05 -6.58 34.12
N ILE A 151 5.49 -6.26 32.95
CA ILE A 151 4.89 -4.95 32.68
C ILE A 151 3.63 -4.72 33.52
N TYR A 152 2.78 -5.72 33.70
CA TYR A 152 1.58 -5.62 34.54
C TYR A 152 1.95 -5.54 36.02
N LEU A 153 2.88 -6.39 36.45
CA LEU A 153 3.36 -6.40 37.84
C LEU A 153 4.04 -5.05 38.19
N GLY A 154 4.86 -4.52 37.28
CA GLY A 154 5.50 -3.21 37.45
C GLY A 154 4.50 -2.06 37.46
N ALA A 155 3.51 -2.08 36.56
CA ALA A 155 2.49 -1.04 36.47
C ALA A 155 1.54 -1.04 37.68
N ALA A 156 1.30 -2.20 38.31
CA ALA A 156 0.51 -2.30 39.53
C ALA A 156 1.14 -1.55 40.71
N LEU A 157 2.47 -1.50 40.80
CA LEU A 157 3.19 -0.68 41.80
C LEU A 157 3.00 0.83 41.58
N GLU A 158 2.66 1.23 40.35
CA GLU A 158 2.38 2.60 39.95
C GLU A 158 0.87 2.92 39.90
N GLY A 159 0.03 2.02 40.44
CA GLY A 159 -1.42 2.22 40.58
C GLY A 159 -2.28 1.68 39.43
N LEU A 160 -1.71 1.03 38.43
CA LEU A 160 -2.46 0.29 37.39
C LEU A 160 -2.62 -1.17 37.81
N THR A 161 -3.57 -1.39 38.73
CA THR A 161 -3.67 -2.61 39.54
C THR A 161 -4.19 -3.86 38.82
N ASP A 162 -4.66 -3.74 37.59
CA ASP A 162 -5.12 -4.87 36.77
C ASP A 162 -4.73 -4.71 35.30
N GLU A 163 -4.85 -5.81 34.53
CA GLU A 163 -4.50 -5.85 33.11
C GLU A 163 -5.34 -4.86 32.29
N ALA A 164 -6.62 -4.71 32.62
CA ALA A 164 -7.52 -3.80 31.93
C ALA A 164 -7.08 -2.34 32.11
N ALA A 165 -6.58 -1.95 33.28
CA ALA A 165 -6.06 -0.62 33.56
C ALA A 165 -4.83 -0.30 32.70
N VAL A 166 -3.90 -1.25 32.55
CA VAL A 166 -2.73 -1.10 31.68
C VAL A 166 -3.13 -1.01 30.21
N LEU A 167 -4.02 -1.90 29.75
CA LEU A 167 -4.52 -1.88 28.37
C LEU A 167 -5.31 -0.60 28.07
N ASN A 168 -6.17 -0.15 28.98
CA ASN A 168 -6.91 1.10 28.85
C ASN A 168 -5.98 2.31 28.84
N HIS A 169 -4.91 2.30 29.64
CA HIS A 169 -3.88 3.35 29.61
C HIS A 169 -3.19 3.40 28.24
N LEU A 170 -2.78 2.25 27.70
CA LEU A 170 -2.18 2.15 26.37
C LEU A 170 -3.14 2.66 25.29
N VAL A 171 -4.39 2.19 25.30
CA VAL A 171 -5.43 2.64 24.35
C VAL A 171 -5.67 4.14 24.48
N LYS A 172 -5.75 4.69 25.69
CA LYS A 172 -5.94 6.13 25.92
C LYS A 172 -4.76 6.95 25.38
N ARG A 173 -3.52 6.49 25.58
CA ARG A 173 -2.32 7.16 25.06
C ARG A 173 -2.24 7.08 23.54
N ALA A 174 -2.51 5.91 22.97
CA ALA A 174 -2.59 5.71 21.52
C ALA A 174 -3.69 6.58 20.90
N SER A 175 -4.87 6.66 21.54
CA SER A 175 -6.00 7.47 21.10
C SER A 175 -5.73 8.98 21.20
N ALA A 176 -5.00 9.42 22.23
CA ALA A 176 -4.52 10.80 22.32
C ALA A 176 -3.52 11.18 21.21
N ARG A 177 -3.02 10.18 20.47
CA ARG A 177 -2.15 10.32 19.29
C ARG A 177 -2.86 9.95 17.99
N ARG A 178 -4.20 9.86 17.98
CA ARG A 178 -4.97 9.92 16.73
C ARG A 178 -4.38 11.06 15.89
N VAL A 179 -4.22 10.82 14.58
CA VAL A 179 -3.82 11.87 13.64
C VAL A 179 -4.73 13.06 13.96
N PRO A 180 -4.19 14.17 14.50
CA PRO A 180 -5.04 15.26 14.93
C PRO A 180 -5.77 15.76 13.70
N VAL A 181 -7.09 15.61 13.69
CA VAL A 181 -7.93 16.21 12.65
C VAL A 181 -7.94 17.71 12.94
N ASN A 182 -7.80 18.54 11.92
CA ASN A 182 -7.56 19.97 12.10
C ASN A 182 -8.82 20.67 12.67
N ASP A 183 -8.73 21.23 13.87
CA ASP A 183 -9.84 21.94 14.53
C ASP A 183 -9.92 23.45 14.14
N GLY A 184 -9.14 23.91 13.16
CA GLY A 184 -9.06 25.33 12.76
C GLY A 184 -9.27 25.62 11.26
N GLU A 185 -10.34 26.37 10.98
CA GLU A 185 -10.79 27.18 9.82
C GLU A 185 -10.48 26.82 8.34
N ALA A 186 -9.44 26.07 8.00
CA ALA A 186 -9.15 25.67 6.61
C ALA A 186 -8.85 24.17 6.50
N VAL A 187 -9.58 23.48 5.62
CA VAL A 187 -9.41 22.05 5.36
C VAL A 187 -8.03 21.78 4.75
N ARG A 188 -7.27 20.86 5.34
CA ARG A 188 -5.94 20.45 4.89
C ARG A 188 -6.06 19.23 3.98
N VAL A 189 -5.83 19.43 2.69
CA VAL A 189 -5.92 18.38 1.67
C VAL A 189 -4.52 17.87 1.36
N GLY A 190 -4.26 16.59 1.67
CA GLY A 190 -3.05 15.91 1.22
C GLY A 190 -3.13 15.62 -0.28
N LEU A 191 -2.26 16.22 -1.09
CA LEU A 191 -2.14 15.87 -2.51
C LEU A 191 -1.11 14.74 -2.63
N VAL A 192 -1.58 13.51 -2.82
CA VAL A 192 -0.74 12.31 -2.82
C VAL A 192 -0.45 11.85 -4.25
N TYR A 193 0.83 11.75 -4.63
CA TYR A 193 1.27 11.53 -6.02
C TYR A 193 2.53 10.67 -6.14
N ASN A 194 2.81 10.17 -7.35
CA ASN A 194 4.13 9.67 -7.74
C ASN A 194 4.71 10.61 -8.82
N LEU A 195 5.92 11.14 -8.59
CA LEU A 195 6.54 12.11 -9.52
C LEU A 195 7.32 11.40 -10.63
N ARG A 196 7.02 11.76 -11.88
CA ARG A 196 7.76 11.31 -13.06
C ARG A 196 9.13 11.94 -13.11
N ARG A 197 10.18 11.12 -13.06
CA ARG A 197 11.58 11.55 -13.15
C ARG A 197 12.25 11.04 -14.42
N VAL A 198 11.82 9.88 -14.90
CA VAL A 198 12.28 9.29 -16.15
C VAL A 198 11.30 9.62 -17.27
N GLN A 199 11.81 10.19 -18.36
CA GLN A 199 11.01 10.42 -19.57
C GLN A 199 10.91 9.13 -20.38
N ALA A 200 9.68 8.76 -20.74
CA ALA A 200 9.43 7.58 -21.54
C ALA A 200 9.98 7.70 -22.97
N GLN A 201 10.47 6.59 -23.51
CA GLN A 201 10.94 6.48 -24.90
C GLN A 201 9.87 5.84 -25.79
N LEU A 202 9.78 6.26 -27.05
CA LEU A 202 8.73 5.83 -27.99
C LEU A 202 8.75 4.32 -28.30
N ASP A 203 9.93 3.69 -28.25
CA ASP A 203 10.12 2.25 -28.39
C ASP A 203 9.71 1.45 -27.14
N GLY A 204 9.27 2.16 -26.10
CA GLY A 204 8.90 1.63 -24.81
C GLY A 204 10.10 1.34 -23.92
N ALA A 205 11.36 1.35 -24.36
CA ALA A 205 12.51 0.78 -23.62
C ALA A 205 12.71 1.33 -22.19
N ALA A 206 12.23 2.54 -21.89
CA ALA A 206 12.21 3.13 -20.56
C ALA A 206 10.80 3.62 -20.17
N ASP A 207 9.89 2.70 -19.84
CA ASP A 207 8.48 3.02 -19.53
C ASP A 207 8.14 2.98 -18.02
N HIS A 208 9.14 2.87 -17.15
CA HIS A 208 8.94 2.71 -15.70
C HIS A 208 8.07 3.78 -15.05
N ASP A 209 8.34 5.06 -15.35
CA ASP A 209 7.61 6.20 -14.78
C ASP A 209 6.50 6.72 -15.71
N ALA A 210 6.11 5.96 -16.75
CA ALA A 210 5.20 6.46 -17.78
C ALA A 210 3.81 6.85 -17.24
N GLU A 211 3.39 6.20 -16.15
CA GLU A 211 2.12 6.46 -15.46
C GLU A 211 2.23 7.61 -14.44
N PHE A 212 3.45 8.02 -14.07
CA PHE A 212 3.64 9.07 -13.07
C PHE A 212 3.40 10.47 -13.66
N ASP A 213 3.04 11.40 -12.77
CA ASP A 213 2.70 12.76 -13.13
C ASP A 213 3.92 13.67 -13.26
N ALA A 214 3.84 14.60 -14.20
CA ALA A 214 4.78 15.71 -14.29
C ALA A 214 4.55 16.73 -13.17
N GLN A 215 5.61 17.44 -12.77
CA GLN A 215 5.52 18.51 -11.78
C GLN A 215 4.44 19.55 -12.15
N SER A 216 4.30 19.90 -13.43
CA SER A 216 3.28 20.84 -13.92
C SER A 216 1.85 20.36 -13.66
N THR A 217 1.59 19.05 -13.73
CA THR A 217 0.27 18.48 -13.43
C THR A 217 -0.03 18.57 -11.93
N ILE A 218 0.96 18.21 -11.10
CA ILE A 218 0.88 18.30 -9.64
C ILE A 218 0.60 19.75 -9.21
N ASP A 219 1.34 20.71 -9.78
CA ASP A 219 1.19 22.14 -9.48
C ASP A 219 -0.18 22.67 -9.90
N ALA A 220 -0.71 22.24 -11.06
CA ALA A 220 -2.03 22.66 -11.55
C ALA A 220 -3.16 22.16 -10.61
N ILE A 221 -3.09 20.91 -10.16
CA ILE A 221 -4.07 20.34 -9.22
C ILE A 221 -3.95 21.01 -7.86
N ALA A 222 -2.73 21.22 -7.36
CA ALA A 222 -2.50 21.96 -6.11
C ALA A 222 -3.10 23.37 -6.17
N ALA A 223 -2.89 24.10 -7.28
CA ALA A 223 -3.46 25.42 -7.47
C ALA A 223 -5.00 25.38 -7.50
N ALA A 224 -5.60 24.40 -8.16
CA ALA A 224 -7.05 24.23 -8.22
C ALA A 224 -7.68 23.95 -6.84
N ILE A 225 -7.03 23.10 -6.02
CA ILE A 225 -7.47 22.81 -4.65
C ILE A 225 -7.30 24.05 -3.75
N ALA A 226 -6.17 24.76 -3.86
CA ALA A 226 -5.89 25.95 -3.06
C ALA A 226 -6.85 27.11 -3.38
N ALA A 227 -7.27 27.24 -4.64
CA ALA A 227 -8.24 28.25 -5.06
C ALA A 227 -9.63 28.10 -4.39
N ASP A 228 -9.94 26.92 -3.85
CA ASP A 228 -11.18 26.64 -3.08
C ASP A 228 -11.02 26.95 -1.57
N GLY A 229 -9.90 27.57 -1.17
CA GLY A 229 -9.62 27.97 0.21
C GLY A 229 -9.04 26.85 1.07
N HIS A 230 -8.59 25.76 0.47
CA HIS A 230 -7.98 24.64 1.18
C HIS A 230 -6.45 24.78 1.29
N VAL A 231 -5.89 24.23 2.37
CA VAL A 231 -4.44 24.12 2.54
C VAL A 231 -3.96 22.85 1.85
N VAL A 232 -3.12 22.96 0.84
CA VAL A 232 -2.59 21.80 0.11
C VAL A 232 -1.29 21.33 0.75
N VAL A 233 -1.20 20.03 1.03
CA VAL A 233 0.01 19.38 1.56
C VAL A 233 0.50 18.36 0.53
N PRO A 234 1.57 18.62 -0.24
CA PRO A 234 2.10 17.65 -1.19
C PRO A 234 2.77 16.47 -0.47
N ILE A 235 2.40 15.25 -0.84
CA ILE A 235 2.89 14.01 -0.21
C ILE A 235 3.25 13.00 -1.31
N GLU A 236 4.53 12.81 -1.56
CA GLU A 236 4.96 11.78 -2.51
C GLU A 236 4.79 10.36 -1.92
N ALA A 237 4.18 9.47 -2.71
CA ALA A 237 3.86 8.08 -2.39
C ALA A 237 5.06 7.14 -2.64
N ASP A 238 6.16 7.39 -1.93
CA ASP A 238 7.37 6.57 -1.93
C ASP A 238 7.51 5.74 -0.63
N SER A 239 8.69 5.13 -0.40
CA SER A 239 8.96 4.35 0.83
C SER A 239 8.83 5.15 2.13
N ARG A 240 8.74 6.48 2.08
CA ARG A 240 8.56 7.38 3.21
C ARG A 240 7.11 7.84 3.38
N PHE A 241 6.18 7.37 2.53
CA PHE A 241 4.77 7.76 2.55
C PHE A 241 4.14 7.66 3.94
N LEU A 242 4.27 6.52 4.62
CA LEU A 242 3.70 6.30 5.96
C LEU A 242 4.18 7.34 6.98
N ARG A 243 5.48 7.67 6.95
CA ARG A 243 6.06 8.68 7.83
C ARG A 243 5.51 10.07 7.51
N ARG A 244 5.47 10.44 6.22
CA ARG A 244 4.94 11.74 5.77
C ARG A 244 3.46 11.89 6.16
N MET A 245 2.65 10.84 5.99
CA MET A 245 1.24 10.85 6.40
C MET A 245 1.06 11.12 7.90
N GLY A 246 1.87 10.48 8.75
CA GLY A 246 1.84 10.72 10.20
C GLY A 246 2.24 12.14 10.61
N GLU A 247 3.08 12.81 9.83
CA GLU A 247 3.56 14.18 10.08
C GLU A 247 2.63 15.25 9.47
N ALA A 248 1.94 14.93 8.36
CA ALA A 248 1.25 15.90 7.51
C ALA A 248 -0.02 16.50 8.14
N ARG A 249 -0.68 15.77 9.06
CA ARG A 249 -1.95 16.17 9.71
C ARG A 249 -2.98 16.65 8.69
N VAL A 250 -3.32 15.78 7.75
CA VAL A 250 -4.30 16.07 6.69
C VAL A 250 -5.71 15.68 7.15
N ASP A 251 -6.70 16.42 6.67
CA ASP A 251 -8.11 16.18 6.93
C ASP A 251 -8.71 15.18 5.93
N LEU A 252 -8.27 15.27 4.68
CA LEU A 252 -8.56 14.32 3.61
C LEU A 252 -7.44 14.32 2.58
N VAL A 253 -7.47 13.36 1.65
CA VAL A 253 -6.49 13.21 0.59
C VAL A 253 -7.11 13.34 -0.80
N PHE A 254 -6.48 14.12 -1.66
CA PHE A 254 -6.64 14.00 -3.10
C PHE A 254 -5.60 12.99 -3.61
N ASN A 255 -6.04 11.79 -3.98
CA ASN A 255 -5.15 10.71 -4.41
C ASN A 255 -4.98 10.71 -5.92
N MET A 256 -3.72 10.71 -6.37
CA MET A 256 -3.29 10.45 -7.74
C MET A 256 -2.06 9.54 -7.78
N ALA A 257 -1.81 8.77 -6.72
CA ALA A 257 -0.65 7.89 -6.65
C ALA A 257 -0.91 6.54 -7.32
N GLU A 258 -0.10 6.25 -8.33
CA GLU A 258 -0.05 4.98 -9.07
C GLU A 258 0.56 3.83 -8.26
N GLY A 259 1.35 4.16 -7.23
CA GLY A 259 2.11 3.21 -6.45
C GLY A 259 3.38 2.72 -7.16
N LEU A 260 4.28 2.08 -6.40
CA LEU A 260 5.62 1.76 -6.90
C LEU A 260 5.76 0.34 -7.47
N ARG A 261 5.10 -0.65 -6.85
CA ARG A 261 5.35 -2.08 -7.12
C ARG A 261 4.13 -2.94 -6.80
N GLY A 262 4.02 -4.05 -7.52
CA GLY A 262 3.02 -5.09 -7.30
C GLY A 262 1.78 -4.93 -8.16
N ARG A 263 1.03 -6.03 -8.27
CA ARG A 263 -0.18 -6.17 -9.10
C ARG A 263 -1.33 -5.24 -8.69
N GLY A 264 -1.40 -4.85 -7.42
CA GLY A 264 -2.41 -3.93 -6.87
C GLY A 264 -1.80 -2.60 -6.39
N ARG A 265 -0.74 -2.12 -7.04
CA ARG A 265 0.06 -0.97 -6.59
C ARG A 265 -0.76 0.31 -6.37
N GLU A 266 -1.74 0.57 -7.23
CA GLU A 266 -2.61 1.74 -7.14
C GLU A 266 -3.45 1.73 -5.85
N GLY A 267 -3.79 0.53 -5.35
CA GLY A 267 -4.55 0.35 -4.11
C GLY A 267 -3.74 0.54 -2.82
N LEU A 268 -2.41 0.65 -2.89
CA LEU A 268 -1.55 0.74 -1.68
C LEU A 268 -1.82 2.01 -0.86
N VAL A 269 -1.98 3.16 -1.53
CA VAL A 269 -2.25 4.43 -0.86
C VAL A 269 -3.65 4.42 -0.24
N PRO A 270 -4.74 4.13 -0.98
CA PRO A 270 -6.07 3.97 -0.39
C PRO A 270 -6.13 3.01 0.79
N ALA A 271 -5.46 1.85 0.73
CA ALA A 271 -5.47 0.88 1.82
C ALA A 271 -4.91 1.47 3.13
N VAL A 272 -3.85 2.27 3.03
CA VAL A 272 -3.29 2.98 4.18
C VAL A 272 -4.24 4.09 4.66
N LEU A 273 -4.88 4.81 3.75
CA LEU A 273 -5.81 5.89 4.11
C LEU A 273 -7.05 5.35 4.81
N ASP A 274 -7.60 4.22 4.33
CA ASP A 274 -8.69 3.50 4.97
C ASP A 274 -8.30 3.02 6.38
N MET A 275 -7.08 2.48 6.55
CA MET A 275 -6.55 2.08 7.85
C MET A 275 -6.39 3.27 8.82
N LEU A 276 -6.07 4.45 8.30
CA LEU A 276 -5.93 5.69 9.09
C LEU A 276 -7.25 6.45 9.25
N GLU A 277 -8.35 5.93 8.71
CA GLU A 277 -9.66 6.60 8.66
C GLU A 277 -9.61 8.01 8.02
N VAL A 278 -8.71 8.21 7.06
CA VAL A 278 -8.56 9.47 6.31
C VAL A 278 -9.37 9.39 5.01
N PRO A 279 -10.44 10.17 4.84
CA PRO A 279 -11.20 10.21 3.60
C PRO A 279 -10.30 10.60 2.42
N HIS A 280 -10.54 10.01 1.25
CA HIS A 280 -9.77 10.33 0.06
C HIS A 280 -10.61 10.31 -1.21
N THR A 281 -10.16 11.01 -2.24
CA THR A 281 -10.77 11.01 -3.58
C THR A 281 -10.50 9.71 -4.33
N GLY A 282 -11.31 9.46 -5.37
CA GLY A 282 -11.16 8.30 -6.25
C GLY A 282 -11.51 7.00 -5.53
N SER A 283 -11.33 5.87 -6.20
CA SER A 283 -11.81 4.57 -5.72
C SER A 283 -11.02 3.96 -4.57
N ASP A 284 -11.58 2.97 -3.87
CA ASP A 284 -10.91 2.28 -2.76
C ASP A 284 -9.81 1.32 -3.25
N ALA A 285 -9.09 0.73 -2.31
CA ALA A 285 -7.99 -0.19 -2.60
C ALA A 285 -8.43 -1.43 -3.39
N VAL A 286 -9.65 -1.93 -3.16
CA VAL A 286 -10.16 -3.13 -3.84
C VAL A 286 -10.46 -2.79 -5.29
N THR A 287 -11.21 -1.72 -5.54
CA THR A 287 -11.54 -1.27 -6.89
C THR A 287 -10.26 -0.95 -7.67
N LEU A 288 -9.34 -0.13 -7.14
CA LEU A 288 -8.09 0.19 -7.84
C LEU A 288 -7.27 -1.07 -8.16
N GLY A 289 -7.14 -1.99 -7.19
CA GLY A 289 -6.43 -3.25 -7.41
C GLY A 289 -7.10 -4.16 -8.44
N VAL A 290 -8.43 -4.21 -8.46
CA VAL A 290 -9.23 -5.00 -9.42
C VAL A 290 -9.18 -4.40 -10.82
N THR A 291 -9.26 -3.09 -10.96
CA THR A 291 -9.28 -2.42 -12.27
C THR A 291 -7.91 -2.40 -12.94
N LEU A 292 -6.83 -2.34 -12.17
CA LEU A 292 -5.48 -2.48 -12.69
C LEU A 292 -5.25 -3.89 -13.28
N ASP A 293 -5.82 -4.93 -12.65
CA ASP A 293 -5.83 -6.26 -13.23
C ASP A 293 -6.91 -6.43 -14.30
N LYS A 294 -6.51 -6.38 -15.57
CA LYS A 294 -7.44 -6.44 -16.70
C LYS A 294 -8.28 -7.71 -16.72
N ALA A 295 -7.75 -8.84 -16.27
CA ALA A 295 -8.50 -10.09 -16.28
C ALA A 295 -9.59 -10.12 -15.21
N LEU A 296 -9.30 -9.63 -13.99
CA LEU A 296 -10.28 -9.53 -12.91
C LEU A 296 -11.37 -8.51 -13.28
N ALA A 297 -11.00 -7.34 -13.78
CA ALA A 297 -11.95 -6.34 -14.26
C ALA A 297 -12.90 -6.94 -15.32
N LYS A 298 -12.34 -7.59 -16.35
CA LYS A 298 -13.15 -8.23 -17.41
C LYS A 298 -14.03 -9.37 -16.89
N ARG A 299 -13.59 -10.13 -15.88
CA ARG A 299 -14.42 -11.18 -15.25
C ARG A 299 -15.65 -10.59 -14.56
N LEU A 300 -15.47 -9.51 -13.79
CA LEU A 300 -16.57 -8.84 -13.08
C LEU A 300 -17.53 -8.14 -14.04
N VAL A 301 -17.00 -7.45 -15.05
CA VAL A 301 -17.82 -6.82 -16.10
C VAL A 301 -18.66 -7.86 -16.84
N ARG A 302 -18.07 -9.00 -17.20
CA ARG A 302 -18.80 -10.12 -17.83
C ARG A 302 -19.85 -10.73 -16.89
N ASP A 303 -19.53 -10.90 -15.61
CA ASP A 303 -20.47 -11.42 -14.60
C ASP A 303 -21.68 -10.48 -14.42
N ALA A 304 -21.47 -9.17 -14.54
CA ALA A 304 -22.53 -8.17 -14.59
C ALA A 304 -23.33 -8.16 -15.91
N GLY A 305 -23.08 -9.10 -16.82
CA GLY A 305 -23.78 -9.23 -18.10
C GLY A 305 -23.31 -8.27 -19.19
N LEU A 306 -22.20 -7.57 -18.98
CA LEU A 306 -21.67 -6.61 -19.95
C LEU A 306 -20.68 -7.28 -20.91
N PRO A 307 -20.68 -6.87 -22.19
CA PRO A 307 -19.82 -7.44 -23.21
C PRO A 307 -18.35 -7.04 -23.04
N THR A 308 -17.45 -8.00 -23.23
CA THR A 308 -16.00 -7.78 -23.34
C THR A 308 -15.39 -8.87 -24.21
N ALA A 309 -14.28 -8.58 -24.90
CA ALA A 309 -13.64 -9.54 -25.79
C ALA A 309 -13.28 -10.85 -25.04
N PRO A 310 -13.50 -12.05 -25.63
CA PRO A 310 -13.01 -13.31 -25.09
C PRO A 310 -11.52 -13.26 -24.83
N PHE A 311 -11.08 -13.80 -23.69
CA PHE A 311 -9.70 -13.67 -23.24
C PHE A 311 -9.19 -14.87 -22.45
N ALA A 312 -7.88 -14.92 -22.28
CA ALA A 312 -7.18 -15.84 -21.40
C ALA A 312 -5.95 -15.17 -20.76
N VAL A 313 -5.60 -15.65 -19.56
CA VAL A 313 -4.37 -15.24 -18.85
C VAL A 313 -3.37 -16.38 -18.96
N VAL A 314 -2.14 -16.05 -19.32
CA VAL A 314 -1.07 -17.01 -19.55
C VAL A 314 0.20 -16.57 -18.82
N ASP A 315 0.93 -17.53 -18.26
CA ASP A 315 2.16 -17.26 -17.48
C ASP A 315 3.43 -17.39 -18.32
N GLY A 316 3.31 -17.82 -19.58
CA GLY A 316 4.44 -18.01 -20.48
C GLY A 316 4.04 -18.49 -21.87
N PRO A 317 5.01 -18.62 -22.79
CA PRO A 317 4.75 -18.96 -24.18
C PRO A 317 4.30 -20.40 -24.42
N ASP A 318 4.43 -21.30 -23.44
CA ASP A 318 4.12 -22.74 -23.58
C ASP A 318 2.69 -23.11 -23.11
N PHE A 319 1.74 -22.17 -23.20
CA PHE A 319 0.35 -22.39 -22.80
C PHE A 319 -0.45 -23.22 -23.83
N GLU A 320 -1.51 -23.89 -23.36
CA GLU A 320 -2.48 -24.56 -24.22
C GLU A 320 -3.47 -23.54 -24.79
N TRP A 321 -3.68 -23.54 -26.11
CA TRP A 321 -4.55 -22.55 -26.77
C TRP A 321 -6.02 -22.77 -26.38
N PRO A 322 -6.68 -21.78 -25.74
CA PRO A 322 -8.07 -21.92 -25.35
C PRO A 322 -9.00 -21.99 -26.58
N PRO A 323 -9.96 -22.93 -26.63
CA PRO A 323 -10.80 -23.14 -27.82
C PRO A 323 -11.75 -21.97 -28.11
N HIS A 324 -12.05 -21.14 -27.11
CA HIS A 324 -12.91 -19.95 -27.25
C HIS A 324 -12.17 -18.71 -27.73
N LEU A 325 -10.86 -18.77 -27.92
CA LEU A 325 -10.04 -17.63 -28.32
C LEU A 325 -9.76 -17.68 -29.83
N THR A 326 -10.14 -16.61 -30.53
CA THR A 326 -9.98 -16.45 -31.98
C THR A 326 -8.89 -15.45 -32.33
N LEU A 327 -8.25 -15.63 -33.49
CA LEU A 327 -7.29 -14.70 -34.06
C LEU A 327 -7.93 -13.86 -35.19
N PRO A 328 -7.51 -12.60 -35.42
CA PRO A 328 -6.42 -11.92 -34.72
C PRO A 328 -6.74 -11.60 -33.26
N GLY A 329 -5.69 -11.48 -32.44
CA GLY A 329 -5.77 -11.19 -31.02
C GLY A 329 -4.84 -10.06 -30.60
N VAL A 330 -5.02 -9.58 -29.37
CA VAL A 330 -4.16 -8.58 -28.73
C VAL A 330 -3.52 -9.21 -27.50
N VAL A 331 -2.19 -9.11 -27.40
CA VAL A 331 -1.42 -9.52 -26.21
C VAL A 331 -0.93 -8.31 -25.43
N LYS A 332 -1.17 -8.28 -24.12
CA LYS A 332 -0.80 -7.15 -23.25
C LYS A 332 -0.46 -7.58 -21.83
N PRO A 333 0.40 -6.84 -21.10
CA PRO A 333 0.63 -7.10 -19.68
C PRO A 333 -0.68 -7.09 -18.88
N LEU A 334 -0.77 -7.99 -17.90
CA LEU A 334 -1.97 -8.16 -17.10
C LEU A 334 -2.28 -6.93 -16.24
N ALA A 335 -1.28 -6.33 -15.60
CA ALA A 335 -1.42 -5.34 -14.54
C ALA A 335 -0.57 -4.08 -14.73
N GLU A 336 -0.54 -3.53 -15.95
CA GLU A 336 0.11 -2.25 -16.29
C GLU A 336 -0.89 -1.25 -16.89
N GLY A 337 -0.78 0.03 -16.57
CA GLY A 337 -1.56 1.11 -17.16
C GLY A 337 -0.82 1.81 -18.31
N SER A 338 -1.38 2.93 -18.79
CA SER A 338 -0.80 3.79 -19.83
C SER A 338 -0.34 3.07 -21.12
N SER A 339 -0.96 1.94 -21.47
CA SER A 339 -0.57 1.09 -22.60
C SER A 339 0.88 0.56 -22.54
N LYS A 340 1.50 0.49 -21.36
CA LYS A 340 2.83 -0.12 -21.19
C LYS A 340 2.84 -1.54 -21.72
N GLY A 341 3.83 -1.86 -22.54
CA GLY A 341 3.97 -3.15 -23.21
C GLY A 341 3.01 -3.38 -24.38
N VAL A 342 2.13 -2.43 -24.69
CA VAL A 342 1.26 -2.49 -25.87
C VAL A 342 1.94 -1.74 -27.02
N THR A 343 2.30 -2.47 -28.07
CA THR A 343 2.97 -1.97 -29.27
C THR A 343 2.28 -2.55 -30.51
N PRO A 344 2.61 -2.13 -31.75
CA PRO A 344 2.07 -2.79 -32.94
C PRO A 344 2.29 -4.32 -32.96
N ALA A 345 3.39 -4.81 -32.35
CA ALA A 345 3.68 -6.24 -32.21
C ALA A 345 2.74 -6.98 -31.23
N SER A 346 1.93 -6.26 -30.46
CA SER A 346 0.89 -6.82 -29.60
C SER A 346 -0.30 -7.35 -30.39
N VAL A 347 -0.49 -6.92 -31.64
CA VAL A 347 -1.53 -7.45 -32.52
C VAL A 347 -1.00 -8.68 -33.23
N VAL A 348 -1.56 -9.84 -32.88
CA VAL A 348 -1.09 -11.15 -33.33
C VAL A 348 -2.12 -11.80 -34.24
N ARG A 349 -1.67 -12.36 -35.36
CA ARG A 349 -2.51 -13.00 -36.40
C ARG A 349 -2.33 -14.51 -36.43
N THR A 350 -1.25 -15.01 -35.84
CA THR A 350 -0.95 -16.45 -35.74
C THR A 350 -0.61 -16.84 -34.30
N GLU A 351 -0.74 -18.12 -33.99
CA GLU A 351 -0.33 -18.65 -32.69
C GLU A 351 1.18 -18.45 -32.45
N ALA A 352 2.01 -18.57 -33.49
CA ALA A 352 3.45 -18.35 -33.39
C ALA A 352 3.78 -16.89 -33.01
N GLU A 353 3.08 -15.92 -33.62
CA GLU A 353 3.20 -14.50 -33.25
C GLU A 353 2.76 -14.26 -31.80
N ALA A 354 1.65 -14.87 -31.37
CA ALA A 354 1.16 -14.80 -30.00
C ALA A 354 2.22 -15.31 -29.00
N ARG A 355 2.75 -16.51 -29.21
CA ARG A 355 3.76 -17.11 -28.32
C ARG A 355 5.03 -16.27 -28.24
N ALA A 356 5.50 -15.72 -29.37
CA ALA A 356 6.68 -14.84 -29.39
C ALA A 356 6.46 -13.55 -28.60
N ALA A 357 5.31 -12.90 -28.78
CA ALA A 357 4.99 -11.66 -28.09
C ALA A 357 4.74 -11.89 -26.58
N ILE A 358 4.11 -13.01 -26.19
CA ILE A 358 3.97 -13.43 -24.79
C ILE A 358 5.34 -13.64 -24.14
N ALA A 359 6.26 -14.35 -24.81
CA ALA A 359 7.61 -14.58 -24.28
C ALA A 359 8.35 -13.26 -24.01
N ALA A 360 8.24 -12.30 -24.94
CA ALA A 360 8.85 -10.98 -24.80
C ALA A 360 8.26 -10.20 -23.61
N LEU A 361 6.93 -10.18 -23.46
CA LEU A 361 6.26 -9.48 -22.36
C LEU A 361 6.53 -10.12 -20.99
N CYS A 362 6.48 -11.44 -20.89
CA CYS A 362 6.81 -12.16 -19.65
C CYS A 362 8.24 -11.86 -19.20
N SER A 363 9.21 -11.93 -20.12
CA SER A 363 10.62 -11.62 -19.83
C SER A 363 10.80 -10.18 -19.35
N ARG A 364 10.13 -9.24 -20.02
CA ARG A 364 10.27 -7.81 -19.76
C ARG A 364 9.61 -7.34 -18.47
N TYR A 365 8.37 -7.78 -18.22
CA TYR A 365 7.54 -7.28 -17.12
C TYR A 365 7.47 -8.23 -15.92
N SER A 366 8.02 -9.45 -16.03
CA SER A 366 8.04 -10.47 -14.97
C SER A 366 6.64 -10.74 -14.39
N GLN A 367 5.62 -10.78 -15.24
CA GLN A 367 4.22 -11.00 -14.88
C GLN A 367 3.48 -11.81 -15.96
N SER A 368 2.29 -12.30 -15.61
CA SER A 368 1.38 -12.95 -16.56
C SER A 368 0.90 -11.98 -17.64
N VAL A 369 0.54 -12.53 -18.80
CA VAL A 369 0.07 -11.79 -19.97
C VAL A 369 -1.39 -12.12 -20.22
N LEU A 370 -2.15 -11.11 -20.65
CA LEU A 370 -3.51 -11.25 -21.14
C LEU A 370 -3.47 -11.36 -22.67
N ILE A 371 -4.12 -12.38 -23.22
CA ILE A 371 -4.45 -12.46 -24.65
C ILE A 371 -5.96 -12.39 -24.82
N GLU A 372 -6.44 -11.55 -25.74
CA GLU A 372 -7.86 -11.38 -26.04
C GLU A 372 -8.13 -11.29 -27.54
N ALA A 373 -9.34 -11.65 -27.96
CA ALA A 373 -9.76 -11.50 -29.35
C ALA A 373 -9.75 -10.02 -29.76
N PHE A 374 -9.29 -9.73 -30.98
CA PHE A 374 -9.26 -8.36 -31.50
C PHE A 374 -10.67 -7.86 -31.81
N LEU A 375 -11.01 -6.66 -31.34
CA LEU A 375 -12.26 -5.97 -31.64
C LEU A 375 -12.02 -5.00 -32.82
N PRO A 376 -12.62 -5.22 -34.00
CA PRO A 376 -12.23 -4.49 -35.20
C PRO A 376 -12.85 -3.09 -35.36
N GLY A 377 -13.84 -2.74 -34.54
CA GLY A 377 -14.57 -1.48 -34.68
C GLY A 377 -13.92 -0.29 -33.98
N ARG A 378 -14.71 0.80 -33.90
CA ARG A 378 -14.32 2.11 -33.36
C ARG A 378 -13.98 2.04 -31.86
N GLU A 379 -13.04 2.86 -31.42
CA GLU A 379 -12.55 2.91 -30.04
C GLU A 379 -12.93 4.23 -29.36
N PHE A 380 -13.45 4.13 -28.14
CA PHE A 380 -14.01 5.24 -27.38
C PHE A 380 -13.53 5.22 -25.94
N THR A 381 -13.50 6.40 -25.35
CA THR A 381 -13.15 6.64 -23.95
C THR A 381 -14.28 7.46 -23.33
N ILE A 382 -14.87 6.93 -22.25
CA ILE A 382 -15.99 7.53 -21.54
C ILE A 382 -15.54 7.97 -20.15
N GLY A 383 -15.43 9.28 -19.93
CA GLY A 383 -15.15 9.86 -18.62
C GLY A 383 -16.42 9.96 -17.78
N MET A 384 -16.32 9.71 -16.48
CA MET A 384 -17.44 9.79 -15.54
C MET A 384 -17.02 10.48 -14.25
N LEU A 385 -17.94 11.25 -13.68
CA LEU A 385 -17.82 11.92 -12.38
C LEU A 385 -18.96 11.49 -11.47
N ALA A 386 -18.75 11.46 -10.15
CA ALA A 386 -19.85 11.27 -9.23
C ALA A 386 -20.87 12.40 -9.33
N GLY A 387 -22.14 12.03 -9.54
CA GLY A 387 -23.29 12.92 -9.54
C GLY A 387 -24.26 12.59 -8.39
N PRO A 388 -25.34 13.39 -8.22
CA PRO A 388 -26.27 13.24 -7.10
C PRO A 388 -27.05 11.91 -7.08
N ALA A 389 -27.24 11.27 -8.24
CA ALA A 389 -28.06 10.07 -8.40
C ALA A 389 -27.29 8.88 -9.02
N GLY A 390 -25.96 8.98 -9.12
CA GLY A 390 -25.11 8.01 -9.83
C GLY A 390 -23.99 8.70 -10.61
N PRO A 391 -23.24 7.96 -11.44
CA PRO A 391 -22.22 8.55 -12.30
C PRO A 391 -22.85 9.48 -13.34
N GLU A 392 -22.28 10.67 -13.49
CA GLU A 392 -22.52 11.58 -14.60
C GLU A 392 -21.51 11.30 -15.71
N VAL A 393 -22.02 10.97 -16.90
CA VAL A 393 -21.23 10.65 -18.08
C VAL A 393 -20.82 11.93 -18.81
N LEU A 394 -19.52 12.07 -19.09
CA LEU A 394 -18.96 13.14 -19.91
C LEU A 394 -19.07 12.79 -21.40
N PRO A 395 -19.00 13.79 -22.31
CA PRO A 395 -19.00 13.54 -23.75
C PRO A 395 -17.99 12.47 -24.15
N ALA A 396 -18.45 11.50 -24.96
CA ALA A 396 -17.59 10.43 -25.45
C ALA A 396 -16.42 11.02 -26.26
N LEU A 397 -15.22 10.54 -25.98
CA LEU A 397 -14.03 10.82 -26.77
C LEU A 397 -13.77 9.62 -27.68
N GLU A 398 -13.67 9.85 -28.98
CA GLU A 398 -13.31 8.80 -29.95
C GLU A 398 -11.82 8.89 -30.31
N VAL A 399 -11.14 7.75 -30.28
CA VAL A 399 -9.79 7.61 -30.83
C VAL A 399 -9.92 7.25 -32.30
N VAL A 400 -9.73 8.24 -33.18
CA VAL A 400 -9.81 8.04 -34.62
C VAL A 400 -8.42 7.72 -35.17
N PHE A 401 -8.25 6.49 -35.66
CA PHE A 401 -7.03 6.06 -36.32
C PHE A 401 -6.89 6.73 -37.70
N VAL A 402 -5.72 7.31 -37.96
CA VAL A 402 -5.39 8.02 -39.19
C VAL A 402 -4.38 7.19 -39.98
N GLY A 403 -4.80 6.67 -41.12
CA GLY A 403 -3.98 5.83 -42.01
C GLY A 403 -4.65 4.51 -42.36
N ASP A 404 -3.95 3.69 -43.14
CA ASP A 404 -4.46 2.44 -43.71
C ASP A 404 -3.95 1.18 -42.95
N GLU A 405 -3.60 1.33 -41.67
CA GLU A 405 -3.18 0.18 -40.86
C GLU A 405 -4.37 -0.80 -40.70
N PRO A 406 -4.21 -2.08 -41.06
CA PRO A 406 -5.36 -3.00 -41.16
C PRO A 406 -5.94 -3.43 -39.80
N LEU A 407 -5.18 -3.34 -38.71
CA LEU A 407 -5.61 -3.71 -37.36
C LEU A 407 -5.10 -2.68 -36.34
N PRO A 408 -5.58 -1.42 -36.42
CA PRO A 408 -4.99 -0.33 -35.66
C PRO A 408 -5.38 -0.45 -34.17
N ILE A 409 -4.45 -0.06 -33.30
CA ILE A 409 -4.66 -0.03 -31.85
C ILE A 409 -4.09 1.25 -31.24
N TYR A 410 -4.70 1.72 -30.15
CA TYR A 410 -4.17 2.84 -29.39
C TYR A 410 -3.04 2.40 -28.44
N HIS A 411 -1.84 2.26 -29.02
CA HIS A 411 -0.66 1.74 -28.32
C HIS A 411 0.19 2.83 -27.64
N PHE A 412 1.21 2.40 -26.88
CA PHE A 412 2.07 3.26 -26.05
C PHE A 412 2.60 4.52 -26.75
N ALA A 413 3.12 4.41 -27.96
CA ALA A 413 3.72 5.56 -28.66
C ALA A 413 2.71 6.67 -28.97
N HIS A 414 1.43 6.35 -29.24
CA HIS A 414 0.38 7.34 -29.45
C HIS A 414 0.10 8.14 -28.16
N LYS A 415 0.16 7.48 -26.99
CA LYS A 415 0.08 8.11 -25.67
C LYS A 415 1.29 8.97 -25.30
N LEU A 416 2.33 8.99 -26.15
CA LEU A 416 3.48 9.89 -26.03
C LEU A 416 3.49 10.98 -27.13
N GLY A 417 2.41 11.08 -27.91
CA GLY A 417 2.26 12.07 -28.98
C GLY A 417 2.80 11.64 -30.34
N ALA A 418 2.99 10.34 -30.59
CA ALA A 418 3.25 9.87 -31.96
C ALA A 418 2.03 10.10 -32.86
N ASP A 419 2.30 10.44 -34.13
CA ASP A 419 1.28 10.57 -35.17
C ASP A 419 0.55 9.23 -35.41
N GLY A 420 -0.64 9.28 -36.01
CA GLY A 420 -1.43 8.09 -36.37
C GLY A 420 -2.79 7.99 -35.69
N VAL A 421 -3.06 8.87 -34.71
CA VAL A 421 -4.39 9.02 -34.11
C VAL A 421 -4.78 10.50 -34.00
N ARG A 422 -6.07 10.77 -34.00
CA ARG A 422 -6.65 12.05 -33.63
C ARG A 422 -7.84 11.81 -32.71
N PHE A 423 -8.09 12.72 -31.78
CA PHE A 423 -9.23 12.63 -30.88
C PHE A 423 -10.41 13.44 -31.42
N GLU A 424 -11.62 12.85 -31.40
CA GLU A 424 -12.87 13.59 -31.60
C GLU A 424 -13.67 13.62 -30.31
N VAL A 425 -14.01 14.83 -29.85
CA VAL A 425 -14.78 15.05 -28.64
C VAL A 425 -15.69 16.28 -28.81
N PRO A 426 -17.02 16.14 -28.66
CA PRO A 426 -17.76 14.88 -28.55
C PRO A 426 -17.59 14.00 -29.80
N ALA A 427 -17.60 12.68 -29.62
CA ALA A 427 -17.58 11.70 -30.69
C ALA A 427 -18.81 11.86 -31.61
N LYS A 428 -18.62 11.66 -32.92
CA LYS A 428 -19.72 11.71 -33.90
C LYS A 428 -20.42 10.36 -33.96
N VAL A 429 -21.40 10.16 -33.10
CA VAL A 429 -22.21 8.94 -32.99
C VAL A 429 -23.70 9.28 -33.07
N ASP A 430 -24.51 8.32 -33.49
CA ASP A 430 -25.97 8.47 -33.39
C ASP A 430 -26.44 8.26 -31.94
N ALA A 431 -27.71 8.59 -31.68
CA ALA A 431 -28.27 8.51 -30.33
C ALA A 431 -28.34 7.07 -29.79
N ALA A 432 -28.44 6.06 -30.65
CA ALA A 432 -28.51 4.67 -30.22
C ALA A 432 -27.14 4.18 -29.74
N LEU A 433 -26.09 4.46 -30.51
CA LEU A 433 -24.73 4.14 -30.13
C LEU A 433 -24.29 4.93 -28.90
N GLN A 434 -24.65 6.21 -28.78
CA GLN A 434 -24.35 6.98 -27.56
C GLN A 434 -25.00 6.35 -26.32
N ALA A 435 -26.28 5.95 -26.42
CA ALA A 435 -26.97 5.31 -25.31
C ALA A 435 -26.33 3.96 -24.92
N GLU A 436 -25.83 3.20 -25.90
CA GLU A 436 -25.11 1.95 -25.62
C GLU A 436 -23.75 2.20 -24.96
N LEU A 437 -22.98 3.19 -25.42
CA LEU A 437 -21.72 3.61 -24.78
C LEU A 437 -21.94 4.00 -23.32
N ASP A 438 -22.94 4.83 -23.06
CA ASP A 438 -23.30 5.28 -21.71
C ASP A 438 -23.73 4.10 -20.84
N ALA A 439 -24.58 3.21 -21.36
CA ALA A 439 -25.05 2.04 -20.63
C ALA A 439 -23.93 1.08 -20.23
N VAL A 440 -22.99 0.79 -21.15
CA VAL A 440 -21.85 -0.08 -20.85
C VAL A 440 -20.88 0.58 -19.88
N ALA A 441 -20.60 1.88 -20.03
CA ALA A 441 -19.73 2.63 -19.12
C ALA A 441 -20.30 2.70 -17.70
N VAL A 442 -21.58 3.07 -17.55
CA VAL A 442 -22.26 3.13 -16.25
C VAL A 442 -22.40 1.73 -15.63
N GLY A 443 -22.69 0.72 -16.44
CA GLY A 443 -22.70 -0.66 -15.99
C GLY A 443 -21.34 -1.09 -15.42
N ALA A 444 -20.25 -0.79 -16.14
CA ALA A 444 -18.89 -1.12 -15.72
C ALA A 444 -18.50 -0.36 -14.43
N TRP A 445 -18.86 0.92 -14.32
CA TRP A 445 -18.69 1.72 -13.11
C TRP A 445 -19.27 1.01 -11.88
N HIS A 446 -20.52 0.54 -11.98
CA HIS A 446 -21.18 -0.15 -10.88
C HIS A 446 -20.60 -1.55 -10.62
N ALA A 447 -20.32 -2.32 -11.67
CA ALA A 447 -19.77 -3.67 -11.55
C ALA A 447 -18.38 -3.69 -10.87
N LEU A 448 -17.58 -2.65 -11.08
CA LEU A 448 -16.22 -2.53 -10.56
C LEU A 448 -16.14 -1.77 -9.21
N GLY A 449 -17.25 -1.23 -8.74
CA GLY A 449 -17.29 -0.46 -7.49
C GLY A 449 -16.63 0.93 -7.59
N CYS A 450 -16.57 1.51 -8.79
CA CYS A 450 -15.98 2.82 -8.98
C CYS A 450 -16.70 3.90 -8.15
N ARG A 451 -15.94 4.87 -7.66
CA ARG A 451 -16.45 6.06 -6.96
C ARG A 451 -15.70 7.31 -7.38
N ASP A 452 -16.38 8.45 -7.25
CA ASP A 452 -15.91 9.82 -7.50
C ASP A 452 -15.52 10.14 -8.95
N VAL A 453 -14.65 9.35 -9.57
CA VAL A 453 -14.14 9.56 -10.93
C VAL A 453 -13.67 8.25 -11.56
N ALA A 454 -13.90 8.08 -12.86
CA ALA A 454 -13.34 6.98 -13.64
C ALA A 454 -13.38 7.28 -15.14
N ARG A 455 -12.58 6.53 -15.88
CA ARG A 455 -12.58 6.47 -17.33
C ARG A 455 -12.80 5.03 -17.76
N VAL A 456 -13.73 4.79 -18.68
CA VAL A 456 -13.96 3.45 -19.24
C VAL A 456 -13.64 3.49 -20.73
N ASP A 457 -12.73 2.60 -21.14
CA ASP A 457 -12.33 2.47 -22.53
C ASP A 457 -13.12 1.31 -23.18
N LEU A 458 -13.73 1.61 -24.32
CA LEU A 458 -14.71 0.80 -25.02
C LEU A 458 -14.31 0.64 -26.48
N ARG A 459 -14.68 -0.48 -27.10
CA ARG A 459 -14.47 -0.68 -28.53
C ARG A 459 -15.55 -1.54 -29.15
N LEU A 460 -15.92 -1.26 -30.39
CA LEU A 460 -16.97 -2.01 -31.08
C LEU A 460 -16.43 -3.34 -31.61
N ASP A 461 -17.25 -4.39 -31.52
CA ASP A 461 -16.98 -5.66 -32.20
C ASP A 461 -17.31 -5.60 -33.71
N ALA A 462 -17.21 -6.74 -34.41
CA ALA A 462 -17.49 -6.83 -35.83
C ALA A 462 -18.97 -6.58 -36.19
N GLU A 463 -19.86 -6.77 -35.23
CA GLU A 463 -21.31 -6.54 -35.36
C GLU A 463 -21.72 -5.12 -34.91
N GLY A 464 -20.77 -4.31 -34.45
CA GLY A 464 -21.00 -2.94 -33.99
C GLY A 464 -21.44 -2.82 -32.53
N ARG A 465 -21.41 -3.90 -31.74
CA ARG A 465 -21.76 -3.88 -30.31
C ARG A 465 -20.63 -3.28 -29.48
N VAL A 466 -20.97 -2.46 -28.51
CA VAL A 466 -20.01 -1.82 -27.61
C VAL A 466 -19.45 -2.86 -26.64
N CYS A 467 -18.14 -3.05 -26.61
CA CYS A 467 -17.46 -3.96 -25.69
C CYS A 467 -16.49 -3.22 -24.76
N PHE A 468 -16.46 -3.62 -23.49
CA PHE A 468 -15.51 -3.13 -22.50
C PHE A 468 -14.08 -3.60 -22.79
N ILE A 469 -13.11 -2.67 -22.76
CA ILE A 469 -11.68 -2.97 -22.81
C ILE A 469 -11.07 -2.92 -21.41
N GLU A 470 -11.12 -1.75 -20.78
CA GLU A 470 -10.52 -1.48 -19.47
C GLU A 470 -11.23 -0.33 -18.75
N CYS A 471 -11.00 -0.23 -17.45
CA CYS A 471 -11.47 0.87 -16.60
C CYS A 471 -10.27 1.47 -15.88
N ASN A 472 -10.14 2.79 -15.92
CA ASN A 472 -9.17 3.56 -15.16
C ASN A 472 -9.91 4.46 -14.15
N PRO A 473 -10.08 4.02 -12.89
CA PRO A 473 -10.61 4.83 -11.78
C PRO A 473 -9.58 5.82 -11.16
N LEU A 474 -8.37 5.87 -11.69
CA LEU A 474 -7.31 6.82 -11.36
C LEU A 474 -6.84 7.57 -12.64
N PRO A 475 -7.75 8.24 -13.37
CA PRO A 475 -7.40 8.83 -14.66
C PRO A 475 -6.43 10.00 -14.50
N GLY A 476 -5.56 10.17 -15.50
CA GLY A 476 -4.66 11.32 -15.57
C GLY A 476 -5.43 12.65 -15.59
N LEU A 477 -4.83 13.69 -15.00
CA LEU A 477 -5.43 15.01 -14.82
C LEU A 477 -4.56 16.15 -15.37
N ALA A 478 -3.70 15.84 -16.34
CA ALA A 478 -2.90 16.85 -17.03
C ALA A 478 -3.82 17.78 -17.85
N PRO A 479 -3.78 19.12 -17.61
CA PRO A 479 -4.64 20.07 -18.31
C PRO A 479 -4.52 19.95 -19.83
N SER A 480 -5.66 19.95 -20.52
CA SER A 480 -5.78 19.91 -21.99
C SER A 480 -5.01 18.78 -22.70
N TYR A 481 -4.62 17.74 -21.96
CA TYR A 481 -3.91 16.56 -22.48
C TYR A 481 -4.59 15.27 -22.07
N SER A 482 -4.90 15.10 -20.78
CA SER A 482 -5.54 13.88 -20.31
C SER A 482 -6.97 13.77 -20.82
N ASP A 483 -7.37 12.59 -21.28
CA ASP A 483 -8.67 12.34 -21.90
C ASP A 483 -9.85 12.81 -21.04
N LEU A 484 -9.77 12.64 -19.72
CA LEU A 484 -10.80 13.12 -18.79
C LEU A 484 -10.92 14.66 -18.80
N CYS A 485 -9.78 15.37 -18.83
CA CYS A 485 -9.76 16.84 -18.92
C CYS A 485 -10.34 17.30 -20.27
N VAL A 486 -9.97 16.64 -21.37
CA VAL A 486 -10.46 16.95 -22.71
C VAL A 486 -11.98 16.72 -22.82
N ALA A 487 -12.49 15.61 -22.29
CA ALA A 487 -13.92 15.32 -22.23
C ALA A 487 -14.68 16.32 -21.34
N ALA A 488 -14.09 16.70 -20.19
CA ALA A 488 -14.66 17.71 -19.30
C ALA A 488 -14.73 19.10 -19.98
N GLU A 489 -13.67 19.53 -20.66
CA GLU A 489 -13.64 20.79 -21.40
C GLU A 489 -14.72 20.85 -22.48
N ALA A 490 -14.93 19.74 -23.21
CA ALA A 490 -16.02 19.63 -24.19
C ALA A 490 -17.43 19.70 -23.57
N ALA A 491 -17.56 19.37 -22.28
CA ALA A 491 -18.78 19.55 -21.49
C ALA A 491 -18.91 20.95 -20.87
N GLY A 492 -17.96 21.87 -21.12
CA GLY A 492 -17.91 23.19 -20.51
C GLY A 492 -17.41 23.19 -19.06
N ILE A 493 -16.72 22.13 -18.63
CA ILE A 493 -16.13 22.00 -17.30
C ILE A 493 -14.64 22.31 -17.40
N ASP A 494 -14.21 23.45 -16.87
CA ASP A 494 -12.78 23.80 -16.80
C ASP A 494 -12.01 22.88 -15.83
N HIS A 495 -10.68 22.83 -15.98
CA HIS A 495 -9.79 21.98 -15.16
C HIS A 495 -9.96 22.20 -13.65
N GLY A 496 -10.08 23.45 -13.21
CA GLY A 496 -10.28 23.77 -11.79
C GLY A 496 -11.62 23.25 -11.28
N THR A 497 -12.69 23.41 -12.07
CA THR A 497 -14.01 22.84 -11.76
C THR A 497 -13.97 21.31 -11.74
N LEU A 498 -13.27 20.67 -12.67
CA LEU A 498 -13.08 19.21 -12.68
C LEU A 498 -12.42 18.73 -11.39
N VAL A 499 -11.29 19.32 -10.99
CA VAL A 499 -10.58 18.97 -9.74
C VAL A 499 -11.50 19.15 -8.52
N ARG A 500 -12.27 20.25 -8.44
CA ARG A 500 -13.25 20.46 -7.36
C ARG A 500 -14.35 19.40 -7.35
N ARG A 501 -14.86 19.01 -8.52
CA ARG A 501 -15.88 17.95 -8.64
C ARG A 501 -15.36 16.60 -8.15
N ILE A 502 -14.08 16.29 -8.40
CA ILE A 502 -13.43 15.07 -7.91
C ILE A 502 -13.19 15.14 -6.38
N LEU A 503 -12.85 16.32 -5.86
CA LEU A 503 -12.62 16.54 -4.42
C LEU A 503 -13.90 16.50 -3.58
N ALA A 504 -15.02 16.98 -4.13
CA ALA A 504 -16.26 17.20 -3.39
C ALA A 504 -16.83 15.97 -2.66
N PRO A 505 -16.85 14.75 -3.25
CA PRO A 505 -17.28 13.54 -2.53
C PRO A 505 -16.41 13.21 -1.30
N ALA A 506 -15.08 13.35 -1.42
CA ALA A 506 -14.17 13.12 -0.29
C ALA A 506 -14.39 14.15 0.82
N LEU A 507 -14.62 15.41 0.45
CA LEU A 507 -14.96 16.47 1.39
C LEU A 507 -16.30 16.20 2.10
N ALA A 508 -17.29 15.64 1.38
CA ALA A 508 -18.56 15.23 1.98
C ALA A 508 -18.38 14.09 3.00
N ARG A 509 -17.55 13.07 2.68
CA ARG A 509 -17.17 12.00 3.61
C ARG A 509 -16.49 12.54 4.86
N TRP A 510 -15.52 13.44 4.71
CA TRP A 510 -14.86 14.11 5.84
C TRP A 510 -15.84 14.90 6.72
N ARG A 511 -16.73 15.72 6.12
CA ARG A 511 -17.76 16.44 6.88
C ARG A 511 -18.70 15.51 7.64
N ALA A 512 -19.01 14.33 7.09
CA ALA A 512 -19.83 13.34 7.76
C ALA A 512 -19.12 12.74 8.98
N LEU A 513 -17.84 12.37 8.85
CA LEU A 513 -17.02 11.90 9.97
C LEU A 513 -16.96 12.94 11.09
N ARG A 514 -16.65 14.21 10.76
CA ARG A 514 -16.60 15.30 11.74
C ARG A 514 -17.91 15.53 12.48
N ARG A 515 -19.05 15.37 11.79
CA ARG A 515 -20.38 15.45 12.44
C ARG A 515 -20.61 14.29 13.40
N ALA A 516 -20.18 13.08 13.04
CA ALA A 516 -20.30 11.91 13.90
C ALA A 516 -19.41 12.03 15.16
N GLU A 517 -18.19 12.52 15.01
CA GLU A 517 -17.26 12.79 16.14
C GLU A 517 -17.88 13.78 17.14
N ARG A 518 -18.35 14.94 16.66
CA ARG A 518 -18.99 15.97 17.50
C ARG A 518 -20.29 15.52 18.16
N ALA A 519 -20.97 14.51 17.62
CA ALA A 519 -22.18 13.95 18.21
C ALA A 519 -21.87 12.90 19.28
N ALA A 520 -20.65 12.36 19.30
CA ALA A 520 -20.18 11.38 20.28
C ALA A 520 -19.49 12.02 21.49
N GLU A 521 -18.96 13.24 21.35
CA GLU A 521 -18.49 14.13 22.42
C GLU A 521 -19.67 14.75 23.19
#